data_AF-A0AAW0NJA0-F1
#
_entry.id   AF-A0AAW0NJA0-F1
#
_cell.length_a   1.000
_cell.length_b   1.000
_cell.length_c   1.000
_cell.angle_alpha   90.00
_cell.angle_beta   90.00
_cell.angle_gamma   90.00
#
_symmetry.space_group_name_H-M   'P 1'
#
loop_
_entity.id
_entity.type
_entity.pdbx_description
1 polymer ?
#
loop_
_entity_poly.entity_id
_entity_poly.type
_entity_poly.pdbx_seq_one_letter_code
_entity_poly.pdbx_strand_id
1 'polypeptide(L)'
;MTVCVGRGAAAGGPRTDAHTERVLCERSFHEELWTGLTLQTDREAPEDGRDTGETEVPLGLHQPLHQRVSTAEVCNKRKCHKALRQFFDKVPPKHSYGMLFCSCPVRDQTACSERRRQTIVPVCSYEEKQKPNCLELQSTCKNNYICRSRLADFFANCQPEPRSTTGCLKENYADCLLAYSGLIGTVMTPNYLRSPKISVSPYCNCSNSGQTPGRV
;
A
#
# COMPACT_ATOMS: atom_id res chain seq x y z
N MET A 1 8.11 0.40 -11.40
CA MET A 1 6.82 0.32 -10.70
C MET A 1 6.27 1.74 -10.61
N THR A 2 5.14 2.03 -11.25
CA THR A 2 4.49 3.35 -11.29
C THR A 2 3.18 3.29 -10.51
N VAL A 3 2.92 4.29 -9.66
CA VAL A 3 1.85 4.28 -8.64
C VAL A 3 0.64 5.15 -9.01
N CYS A 4 0.65 5.94 -10.09
CA CYS A 4 -0.51 6.78 -10.43
C CYS A 4 -0.91 6.69 -11.91
N VAL A 5 -2.16 6.28 -12.16
CA VAL A 5 -2.91 6.29 -13.43
C VAL A 5 -4.39 6.51 -13.09
N GLY A 6 -4.96 7.69 -13.33
CA GLY A 6 -6.40 7.92 -13.13
C GLY A 6 -7.25 7.21 -14.21
N ARG A 7 -8.33 6.53 -13.83
CA ARG A 7 -9.40 6.14 -14.78
C ARG A 7 -10.54 7.14 -14.70
N GLY A 8 -11.05 7.54 -15.86
CA GLY A 8 -12.07 8.56 -16.04
C GLY A 8 -13.38 8.30 -15.29
N ALA A 9 -13.99 9.41 -14.86
CA ALA A 9 -15.26 9.48 -14.18
C ALA A 9 -16.35 8.67 -14.91
N ALA A 10 -16.92 7.67 -14.22
CA ALA A 10 -18.20 7.10 -14.63
C ALA A 10 -19.31 8.10 -14.24
N ALA A 11 -19.84 8.79 -15.24
CA ALA A 11 -21.07 9.57 -15.14
C ALA A 11 -22.25 8.62 -14.84
N GLY A 12 -22.93 8.85 -13.72
CA GLY A 12 -24.15 8.14 -13.34
C GLY A 12 -24.91 8.98 -12.32
N GLY A 13 -26.13 9.38 -12.68
CA GLY A 13 -27.00 10.29 -11.93
C GLY A 13 -27.47 9.76 -10.56
N PRO A 14 -28.25 10.58 -9.82
CA PRO A 14 -28.48 10.38 -8.40
C PRO A 14 -29.46 9.24 -8.14
N ARG A 15 -29.04 8.25 -7.34
CA ARG A 15 -29.94 7.43 -6.53
C ARG A 15 -29.48 7.54 -5.08
N THR A 16 -30.37 7.90 -4.17
CA THR A 16 -30.10 7.94 -2.73
C THR A 16 -30.39 6.56 -2.15
N ASP A 17 -29.36 5.74 -1.98
CA ASP A 17 -29.40 4.45 -1.28
C ASP A 17 -27.99 4.14 -0.76
N ALA A 18 -27.86 3.22 0.21
CA ALA A 18 -26.58 2.75 0.77
C ALA A 18 -25.54 2.32 -0.28
N HIS A 19 -25.99 2.00 -1.51
CA HIS A 19 -25.14 1.76 -2.67
C HIS A 19 -24.36 3.01 -3.11
N THR A 20 -24.98 4.19 -3.09
CA THR A 20 -24.34 5.46 -3.46
C THR A 20 -23.31 5.90 -2.42
N GLU A 21 -23.58 5.72 -1.13
CA GLU A 21 -22.59 6.02 -0.09
C GLU A 21 -21.43 5.02 -0.09
N ARG A 22 -21.69 3.74 -0.43
CA ARG A 22 -20.61 2.78 -0.71
C ARG A 22 -19.78 3.23 -1.92
N VAL A 23 -20.42 3.66 -3.01
CA VAL A 23 -19.72 4.18 -4.19
C VAL A 23 -19.00 5.49 -3.87
N LEU A 24 -19.48 6.31 -2.93
CA LEU A 24 -18.80 7.52 -2.46
C LEU A 24 -17.64 7.20 -1.51
N CYS A 25 -17.73 6.19 -0.64
CA CYS A 25 -16.58 5.70 0.12
C CYS A 25 -15.55 5.08 -0.82
N GLU A 26 -15.98 4.29 -1.79
CA GLU A 26 -15.10 3.75 -2.82
C GLU A 26 -14.54 4.91 -3.65
N ARG A 27 -15.27 5.93 -4.06
CA ARG A 27 -14.69 7.07 -4.77
C ARG A 27 -13.82 7.96 -3.89
N SER A 28 -14.20 8.26 -2.66
CA SER A 28 -13.40 9.11 -1.76
C SER A 28 -12.14 8.38 -1.31
N PHE A 29 -12.26 7.11 -0.94
CA PHE A 29 -11.11 6.32 -0.51
C PHE A 29 -10.30 5.84 -1.70
N HIS A 30 -10.91 5.51 -2.83
CA HIS A 30 -10.19 5.01 -4.00
C HIS A 30 -9.76 6.19 -4.87
N GLU A 31 -10.58 7.16 -5.30
CA GLU A 31 -10.09 8.34 -6.06
C GLU A 31 -9.10 9.21 -5.27
N GLU A 32 -9.18 9.26 -3.93
CA GLU A 32 -8.13 9.93 -3.16
C GLU A 32 -6.92 9.01 -2.85
N LEU A 33 -7.08 7.69 -2.59
CA LEU A 33 -5.95 6.86 -2.10
C LEU A 33 -5.50 5.66 -2.97
N TRP A 34 -6.33 5.07 -3.84
CA TRP A 34 -6.02 3.73 -4.41
C TRP A 34 -6.45 3.47 -5.87
N THR A 35 -7.30 4.32 -6.47
CA THR A 35 -7.68 4.26 -7.90
C THR A 35 -6.55 4.86 -8.71
N GLY A 36 -5.61 4.02 -9.05
CA GLY A 36 -4.65 4.33 -10.11
C GLY A 36 -3.35 3.55 -10.09
N LEU A 37 -3.22 2.54 -9.25
CA LEU A 37 -2.12 1.58 -9.35
C LEU A 37 -2.29 0.62 -10.54
N THR A 38 -2.51 1.14 -11.75
CA THR A 38 -2.34 0.36 -12.97
C THR A 38 -0.90 0.54 -13.43
N LEU A 39 -0.08 -0.49 -13.22
CA LEU A 39 1.29 -0.52 -13.71
C LEU A 39 1.33 -0.57 -15.22
N GLN A 40 1.85 0.47 -15.85
CA GLN A 40 2.52 0.32 -17.13
C GLN A 40 3.89 -0.29 -16.87
N THR A 41 4.07 -1.53 -17.32
CA THR A 41 5.38 -2.14 -17.55
C THR A 41 5.80 -1.75 -18.97
N ASP A 42 6.34 -0.56 -19.17
CA ASP A 42 6.93 -0.21 -20.46
C ASP A 42 8.44 0.00 -20.33
N ARG A 43 9.15 -0.86 -21.07
CA ARG A 43 10.59 -0.95 -21.39
C ARG A 43 11.52 -1.62 -20.38
N GLU A 44 12.09 -2.73 -20.88
CA GLU A 44 13.33 -3.36 -20.45
C GLU A 44 14.36 -2.31 -20.02
N ALA A 45 14.86 -2.44 -18.80
CA ALA A 45 16.09 -1.76 -18.41
C ALA A 45 17.24 -2.34 -19.25
N PRO A 46 18.23 -1.54 -19.70
CA PRO A 46 19.41 -2.09 -20.33
C PRO A 46 20.14 -2.95 -19.30
N GLU A 47 20.42 -4.19 -19.66
CA GLU A 47 21.38 -5.05 -18.96
C GLU A 47 22.76 -4.39 -19.09
N ASP A 48 23.20 -3.67 -18.06
CA ASP A 48 24.59 -3.23 -17.96
C ASP A 48 25.30 -3.98 -16.83
N GLY A 49 26.30 -4.75 -17.23
CA GLY A 49 27.59 -4.82 -16.58
C GLY A 49 27.63 -5.21 -15.10
N ARG A 50 27.82 -6.51 -14.87
CA ARG A 50 28.60 -7.12 -13.76
C ARG A 50 29.51 -6.13 -13.00
N ASP A 51 29.24 -5.94 -11.71
CA ASP A 51 30.31 -5.87 -10.71
C ASP A 51 29.90 -6.56 -9.39
N THR A 52 30.94 -7.15 -8.81
CA THR A 52 31.07 -8.07 -7.70
C THR A 52 30.81 -7.43 -6.34
N GLY A 53 30.24 -8.21 -5.42
CA GLY A 53 30.07 -7.81 -4.02
C GLY A 53 28.83 -8.41 -3.39
N GLU A 54 28.89 -9.69 -3.03
CA GLU A 54 27.96 -10.28 -2.07
C GLU A 54 28.15 -9.56 -0.72
N THR A 55 27.43 -8.47 -0.53
CA THR A 55 27.28 -7.86 0.78
C THR A 55 26.10 -8.58 1.42
N GLU A 56 26.38 -9.40 2.43
CA GLU A 56 25.37 -10.07 3.24
C GLU A 56 24.32 -9.05 3.69
N VAL A 57 23.13 -9.11 3.11
CA VAL A 57 21.98 -8.33 3.58
C VAL A 57 21.69 -8.85 4.99
N PRO A 58 21.71 -8.00 6.04
CA PRO A 58 21.36 -8.48 7.36
C PRO A 58 19.93 -9.00 7.30
N LEU A 59 19.78 -10.31 7.55
CA LEU A 59 18.54 -11.06 7.75
C LEU A 59 17.81 -10.55 9.02
N GLY A 60 17.63 -9.24 9.16
CA GLY A 60 17.04 -8.58 10.34
C GLY A 60 15.52 -8.52 10.30
N LEU A 61 14.88 -8.82 9.17
CA LEU A 61 13.42 -8.77 9.06
C LEU A 61 12.74 -10.04 9.58
N HIS A 62 13.45 -11.17 9.64
CA HIS A 62 12.81 -12.46 9.93
C HIS A 62 12.62 -12.75 11.43
N GLN A 63 13.47 -12.21 12.30
CA GLN A 63 13.48 -12.63 13.70
C GLN A 63 12.34 -12.03 14.56
N PRO A 64 11.92 -10.76 14.40
CA PRO A 64 10.79 -10.21 15.15
C PRO A 64 9.42 -10.48 14.52
N LEU A 65 9.35 -10.77 13.21
CA LEU A 65 8.09 -10.85 12.47
C LEU A 65 7.41 -12.23 12.54
N HIS A 66 8.14 -13.29 12.86
CA HIS A 66 7.61 -14.66 12.96
C HIS A 66 7.48 -15.20 14.39
N GLN A 67 7.76 -14.38 15.41
CA GLN A 67 7.61 -14.81 16.81
C GLN A 67 6.13 -14.88 17.20
N ARG A 68 5.59 -16.10 17.32
CA ARG A 68 4.31 -16.36 18.01
C ARG A 68 4.43 -15.90 19.47
N VAL A 69 3.47 -15.08 19.91
CA VAL A 69 3.46 -14.49 21.26
C VAL A 69 2.56 -15.28 22.22
N SER A 70 1.53 -15.96 21.71
CA SER A 70 0.69 -16.90 22.47
C SER A 70 -0.11 -17.84 21.54
N THR A 71 -0.92 -18.74 22.10
CA THR A 71 -1.89 -19.56 21.35
C THR A 71 -3.08 -18.76 20.81
N ALA A 72 -3.28 -17.51 21.26
CA ALA A 72 -4.38 -16.62 20.88
C ALA A 72 -3.94 -15.42 20.01
N GLU A 73 -2.66 -15.03 20.08
CA GLU A 73 -2.08 -13.92 19.31
C GLU A 73 -0.91 -14.40 18.45
N VAL A 74 -1.09 -14.29 17.13
CA VAL A 74 -0.12 -14.74 16.12
C VAL A 74 1.20 -13.95 16.22
N CYS A 75 1.17 -12.69 16.68
CA CYS A 75 2.36 -11.85 16.88
C CYS A 75 2.07 -10.61 17.75
N ASN A 76 3.14 -9.91 18.19
CA ASN A 76 3.02 -8.54 18.74
C ASN A 76 3.01 -7.51 17.59
N LYS A 77 1.82 -7.13 17.13
CA LYS A 77 1.63 -6.21 15.98
C LYS A 77 2.35 -4.87 16.16
N ARG A 78 2.36 -4.31 17.37
CA ARG A 78 3.05 -3.03 17.66
C ARG A 78 4.56 -3.12 17.46
N LYS A 79 5.20 -4.21 17.92
CA LYS A 79 6.64 -4.46 17.70
C LYS A 79 6.93 -4.73 16.22
N CYS A 80 6.09 -5.52 15.55
CA CYS A 80 6.18 -5.76 14.11
C CYS A 80 6.13 -4.46 13.29
N HIS A 81 5.13 -3.62 13.52
CA HIS A 81 5.01 -2.31 12.86
C HIS A 81 6.20 -1.40 13.14
N LYS A 82 6.72 -1.39 14.37
CA LYS A 82 7.93 -0.62 14.70
C LYS A 82 9.15 -1.13 13.93
N ALA A 83 9.33 -2.44 13.82
CA ALA A 83 10.43 -3.05 13.08
C ALA A 83 10.31 -2.77 11.57
N LEU A 84 9.11 -2.86 11.00
CA LEU A 84 8.86 -2.52 9.60
C LEU A 84 9.21 -1.06 9.28
N ARG A 85 8.78 -0.11 10.14
CA ARG A 85 9.17 1.31 9.96
C ARG A 85 10.69 1.47 10.00
N GLN A 86 11.35 0.87 10.99
CA GLN A 86 12.82 0.91 11.08
C GLN A 86 13.51 0.29 9.87
N PHE A 87 12.95 -0.77 9.29
CA PHE A 87 13.50 -1.39 8.10
C PHE A 87 13.46 -0.43 6.90
N PHE A 88 12.30 0.15 6.60
CA PHE A 88 12.18 1.08 5.47
C PHE A 88 12.86 2.43 5.71
N ASP A 89 13.02 2.86 6.96
CA ASP A 89 13.75 4.09 7.31
C ASP A 89 15.29 3.91 7.21
N LYS A 90 15.81 2.69 7.45
CA LYS A 90 17.27 2.45 7.56
C LYS A 90 17.90 1.68 6.41
N VAL A 91 17.15 0.81 5.74
CA VAL A 91 17.69 -0.03 4.66
C VAL A 91 17.63 0.75 3.35
N PRO A 92 18.76 0.88 2.61
CA PRO A 92 18.80 1.64 1.38
C PRO A 92 17.70 1.22 0.38
N PRO A 93 17.07 2.18 -0.33
CA PRO A 93 16.00 1.89 -1.30
C PRO A 93 16.35 0.79 -2.30
N LYS A 94 17.61 0.74 -2.78
CA LYS A 94 18.08 -0.32 -3.70
C LYS A 94 17.72 -1.74 -3.22
N HIS A 95 17.77 -1.99 -1.91
CA HIS A 95 17.44 -3.31 -1.34
C HIS A 95 15.99 -3.39 -0.87
N SER A 96 15.50 -2.39 -0.15
CA SER A 96 14.15 -2.42 0.42
C SER A 96 13.07 -2.35 -0.68
N TYR A 97 13.27 -1.54 -1.71
CA TYR A 97 12.33 -1.42 -2.84
C TYR A 97 12.46 -2.58 -3.82
N GLY A 98 13.65 -3.17 -3.93
CA GLY A 98 13.85 -4.41 -4.70
C GLY A 98 12.98 -5.57 -4.18
N MET A 99 12.75 -5.65 -2.87
CA MET A 99 11.85 -6.65 -2.29
C MET A 99 10.37 -6.25 -2.37
N LEU A 100 10.06 -4.99 -2.07
CA LEU A 100 8.67 -4.52 -1.99
C LEU A 100 8.01 -4.36 -3.36
N PHE A 101 8.74 -3.85 -4.35
CA PHE A 101 8.22 -3.45 -5.65
C PHE A 101 8.74 -4.30 -6.83
N CYS A 102 9.23 -5.51 -6.55
CA CYS A 102 9.72 -6.40 -7.61
C CYS A 102 8.64 -6.65 -8.69
N SER A 103 9.06 -6.64 -9.95
CA SER A 103 8.22 -7.08 -11.08
C SER A 103 8.21 -8.61 -11.12
N CYS A 104 7.04 -9.19 -11.41
CA CYS A 104 6.89 -10.65 -11.48
C CYS A 104 6.69 -11.08 -12.93
N PRO A 105 7.59 -11.90 -13.50
CA PRO A 105 7.46 -12.39 -14.86
C PRO A 105 6.29 -13.37 -14.98
N VAL A 106 5.69 -13.47 -16.17
CA VAL A 106 4.51 -14.32 -16.43
C VAL A 106 4.78 -15.78 -16.04
N ARG A 107 5.98 -16.29 -16.33
CA ARG A 107 6.40 -17.66 -16.02
C ARG A 107 6.31 -18.02 -14.54
N ASP A 108 6.67 -17.08 -13.66
CA ASP A 108 6.75 -17.29 -12.21
C ASP A 108 5.77 -16.39 -11.44
N GLN A 109 4.72 -15.93 -12.10
CA GLN A 109 3.84 -14.86 -11.63
C GLN A 109 3.26 -15.16 -10.25
N THR A 110 2.78 -16.40 -10.04
CA THR A 110 2.20 -16.83 -8.76
C THR A 110 3.25 -16.83 -7.66
N ALA A 111 4.36 -17.55 -7.81
CA ALA A 111 5.38 -17.65 -6.76
C ALA A 111 6.01 -16.29 -6.42
N CYS A 112 6.32 -15.47 -7.43
CA CYS A 112 6.86 -14.13 -7.23
C CYS A 112 5.86 -13.18 -6.54
N SER A 113 4.59 -13.15 -6.99
CA SER A 113 3.58 -12.25 -6.41
C SER A 113 3.24 -12.63 -4.97
N GLU A 114 3.22 -13.93 -4.67
CA GLU A 114 3.09 -14.46 -3.32
C GLU A 114 4.27 -14.01 -2.44
N ARG A 115 5.52 -14.18 -2.89
CA ARG A 115 6.70 -13.70 -2.18
C ARG A 115 6.65 -12.19 -1.93
N ARG A 116 6.32 -11.40 -2.95
CA ARG A 116 6.19 -9.94 -2.84
C ARG A 116 5.14 -9.55 -1.80
N ARG A 117 3.99 -10.24 -1.75
CA ARG A 117 2.94 -9.99 -0.74
C ARG A 117 3.38 -10.36 0.68
N GLN A 118 4.27 -11.34 0.83
CA GLN A 118 4.81 -11.78 2.13
C GLN A 118 5.90 -10.85 2.68
N THR A 119 6.41 -9.89 1.89
CA THR A 119 7.48 -8.96 2.29
C THR A 119 7.23 -8.25 3.63
N ILE A 120 5.98 -7.89 3.92
CA ILE A 120 5.62 -7.18 5.15
C ILE A 120 5.11 -8.12 6.26
N VAL A 121 5.13 -9.44 6.04
CA VAL A 121 4.54 -10.45 6.94
C VAL A 121 3.07 -10.13 7.26
N PRO A 122 2.17 -10.23 6.26
CA PRO A 122 0.82 -9.69 6.33
C PRO A 122 -0.05 -10.30 7.43
N VAL A 123 0.16 -11.57 7.78
CA VAL A 123 -0.57 -12.22 8.88
C VAL A 123 -0.41 -11.46 10.21
N CYS A 124 0.70 -10.74 10.38
CA CYS A 124 0.98 -9.95 11.57
C CYS A 124 0.73 -8.44 11.36
N SER A 125 1.20 -7.91 10.23
CA SER A 125 1.25 -6.45 10.00
C SER A 125 0.01 -5.89 9.31
N TYR A 126 -0.74 -6.72 8.58
CA TYR A 126 -1.79 -6.27 7.68
C TYR A 126 -3.16 -6.81 8.08
N GLU A 127 -3.27 -8.14 8.19
CA GLU A 127 -4.52 -8.82 8.51
C GLU A 127 -4.98 -8.50 9.94
N GLU A 128 -6.30 -8.39 10.10
CA GLU A 128 -6.99 -8.17 11.38
C GLU A 128 -8.24 -9.06 11.44
N LYS A 129 -8.70 -9.35 12.66
CA LYS A 129 -9.90 -10.17 12.88
C LYS A 129 -11.15 -9.57 12.22
N GLN A 130 -11.25 -8.24 12.21
CA GLN A 130 -12.33 -7.50 11.60
C GLN A 130 -11.78 -6.50 10.60
N LYS A 131 -12.49 -6.31 9.50
CA LYS A 131 -12.11 -5.39 8.44
C LYS A 131 -12.96 -4.12 8.56
N PRO A 132 -12.44 -3.02 9.15
CA PRO A 132 -13.19 -1.81 9.45
C PRO A 132 -13.62 -1.08 8.18
N ASN A 133 -14.51 -0.09 8.34
CA ASN A 133 -14.80 0.84 7.26
C ASN A 133 -13.55 1.69 6.96
N CYS A 134 -13.29 1.96 5.69
CA CYS A 134 -12.11 2.71 5.26
C CYS A 134 -12.07 4.15 5.79
N LEU A 135 -13.22 4.82 5.93
CA LEU A 135 -13.31 6.17 6.49
C LEU A 135 -13.03 6.19 7.99
N GLU A 136 -13.49 5.17 8.73
CA GLU A 136 -13.16 4.98 10.15
C GLU A 136 -11.67 4.74 10.35
N LEU A 137 -11.06 3.90 9.50
CA LEU A 137 -9.61 3.66 9.53
C LEU A 137 -8.82 4.93 9.20
N GLN A 138 -9.31 5.74 8.26
CA GLN A 138 -8.72 7.03 7.91
C GLN A 138 -8.78 8.01 9.09
N SER A 139 -9.93 8.10 9.77
CA SER A 139 -10.09 8.90 10.99
C SER A 139 -9.12 8.46 12.09
N THR A 140 -8.99 7.14 12.31
CA THR A 140 -8.02 6.57 13.25
C THR A 140 -6.58 6.96 12.90
N CYS A 141 -6.23 6.93 11.61
CA CYS A 141 -4.91 7.36 11.13
C CYS A 141 -4.66 8.85 11.39
N LYS A 142 -5.65 9.72 11.16
CA LYS A 142 -5.55 11.17 11.37
C LYS A 142 -5.31 11.53 12.85
N ASN A 143 -5.76 10.69 13.80
CA ASN A 143 -5.51 10.86 15.23
C ASN A 143 -4.11 10.42 15.68
N ASN A 144 -3.36 9.68 14.85
CA ASN A 144 -1.99 9.29 15.13
C ASN A 144 -1.01 10.19 14.36
N TYR A 145 -0.14 10.91 15.06
CA TYR A 145 0.81 11.85 14.44
C TYR A 145 1.66 11.22 13.31
N ILE A 146 2.18 10.01 13.51
CA ILE A 146 3.01 9.32 12.51
C ILE A 146 2.16 8.96 11.29
N CYS A 147 1.00 8.33 11.50
CA CYS A 147 0.13 7.93 10.39
C CYS A 147 -0.39 9.13 9.62
N ARG A 148 -0.84 10.19 10.31
CA ARG A 148 -1.31 11.44 9.70
C ARG A 148 -0.28 12.05 8.78
N SER A 149 0.98 12.17 9.22
CA SER A 149 2.06 12.72 8.39
C SER A 149 2.29 11.88 7.15
N ARG A 150 2.46 10.57 7.31
CA ARG A 150 2.75 9.64 6.20
C ARG A 150 1.59 9.56 5.20
N LEU A 151 0.35 9.65 5.68
CA LEU A 151 -0.84 9.69 4.85
C LEU A 151 -0.92 10.98 4.02
N ALA A 152 -0.58 12.12 4.61
CA ALA A 152 -0.52 13.40 3.89
C ALA A 152 0.56 13.38 2.80
N ASP A 153 1.75 12.83 3.09
CA ASP A 153 2.82 12.66 2.10
C ASP A 153 2.37 11.77 0.94
N PHE A 154 1.65 10.68 1.24
CA PHE A 154 1.13 9.78 0.23
C PHE A 154 0.15 10.49 -0.71
N PHE A 155 -0.83 11.22 -0.15
CA PHE A 155 -1.73 12.02 -0.96
C PHE A 155 -1.02 13.06 -1.83
N ALA A 156 -0.05 13.76 -1.25
CA ALA A 156 0.65 14.83 -1.96
C ALA A 156 1.57 14.31 -3.08
N ASN A 157 2.17 13.13 -2.93
CA ASN A 157 3.17 12.63 -3.86
C ASN A 157 2.62 11.61 -4.86
N CYS A 158 1.53 10.93 -4.53
CA CYS A 158 0.92 9.90 -5.38
C CYS A 158 -0.39 10.33 -6.03
N GLN A 159 -0.69 11.64 -6.02
CA GLN A 159 -1.90 12.16 -6.66
C GLN A 159 -1.91 11.81 -8.15
N PRO A 160 -2.95 11.13 -8.66
CA PRO A 160 -3.06 10.82 -10.08
C PRO A 160 -3.40 12.06 -10.90
N GLU A 161 -2.79 12.18 -12.08
CA GLU A 161 -3.07 13.22 -13.07
C GLU A 161 -3.21 12.56 -14.45
N PRO A 162 -4.44 12.32 -14.94
CA PRO A 162 -4.68 11.64 -16.21
C PRO A 162 -4.05 12.35 -17.43
N ARG A 163 -3.76 13.64 -17.33
CA ARG A 163 -3.12 14.42 -18.40
C ARG A 163 -1.59 14.38 -18.35
N SER A 164 -1.00 13.86 -17.27
CA SER A 164 0.45 13.68 -17.16
C SER A 164 0.89 12.47 -17.99
N THR A 165 2.07 12.57 -18.60
CA THR A 165 2.72 11.44 -19.28
C THR A 165 3.08 10.30 -18.33
N THR A 166 3.31 10.63 -17.06
CA THR A 166 3.64 9.68 -15.99
C THR A 166 2.41 9.12 -15.27
N GLY A 167 1.26 9.76 -15.47
CA GLY A 167 0.02 9.51 -14.75
C GLY A 167 -0.01 10.05 -13.31
N CYS A 168 1.09 10.60 -12.78
CA CYS A 168 1.20 11.27 -11.48
C CYS A 168 1.31 12.79 -11.63
N LEU A 169 0.69 13.56 -10.74
CA LEU A 169 0.71 15.04 -10.80
C LEU A 169 2.12 15.63 -10.67
N LYS A 170 2.94 15.13 -9.73
CA LYS A 170 4.30 15.62 -9.48
C LYS A 170 5.35 15.04 -10.43
N GLU A 171 4.97 14.08 -11.27
CA GLU A 171 5.87 13.35 -12.18
C GLU A 171 7.14 12.75 -11.53
N ASN A 172 7.15 12.62 -10.20
CA ASN A 172 8.26 12.06 -9.42
C ASN A 172 7.85 10.73 -8.79
N TYR A 173 8.24 9.63 -9.45
CA TYR A 173 7.95 8.29 -8.96
C TYR A 173 8.67 7.94 -7.66
N ALA A 174 9.88 8.46 -7.45
CA ALA A 174 10.66 8.15 -6.26
C ALA A 174 9.97 8.68 -5.00
N ASP A 175 9.45 9.90 -5.04
CA ASP A 175 8.71 10.50 -3.92
C ASP A 175 7.42 9.74 -3.62
N CYS A 176 6.72 9.26 -4.65
CA CYS A 176 5.53 8.46 -4.45
C CYS A 176 5.83 7.06 -3.86
N LEU A 177 6.88 6.37 -4.33
CA LEU A 177 7.31 5.09 -3.74
C LEU A 177 7.77 5.26 -2.29
N LEU A 178 8.43 6.38 -1.98
CA LEU A 178 8.79 6.77 -0.62
C LEU A 178 7.55 6.99 0.25
N ALA A 179 6.58 7.75 -0.25
CA ALA A 179 5.36 8.03 0.50
C ALA A 179 4.52 6.76 0.73
N TYR A 180 4.40 5.88 -0.28
CA TYR A 180 3.73 4.58 -0.16
C TYR A 180 4.42 3.69 0.88
N SER A 181 5.74 3.50 0.76
CA SER A 181 6.49 2.65 1.70
C SER A 181 6.47 3.22 3.12
N GLY A 182 6.37 4.55 3.26
CA GLY A 182 6.21 5.25 4.52
C GLY A 182 4.91 4.94 5.28
N LEU A 183 3.87 4.42 4.61
CA LEU A 183 2.64 3.96 5.26
C LEU A 183 2.79 2.59 5.95
N ILE A 184 3.79 1.80 5.55
CA ILE A 184 3.99 0.44 6.08
C ILE A 184 4.43 0.52 7.55
N GLY A 185 3.73 -0.21 8.42
CA GLY A 185 3.89 -0.14 9.86
C GLY A 185 3.09 1.00 10.51
N THR A 186 2.11 1.58 9.82
CA THR A 186 1.07 2.45 10.42
C THR A 186 -0.27 1.70 10.47
N VAL A 187 -1.31 2.32 11.04
CA VAL A 187 -2.68 1.77 10.95
C VAL A 187 -3.21 1.71 9.52
N MET A 188 -2.63 2.49 8.60
CA MET A 188 -2.96 2.50 7.17
C MET A 188 -1.99 1.65 6.34
N THR A 189 -1.37 0.61 6.92
CA THR A 189 -0.42 -0.27 6.20
C THR A 189 -1.09 -0.90 4.98
N PRO A 190 -0.62 -0.63 3.75
CA PRO A 190 -1.16 -1.26 2.54
C PRO A 190 -0.48 -2.59 2.23
N ASN A 191 -1.14 -3.44 1.44
CA ASN A 191 -0.50 -4.60 0.83
C ASN A 191 -1.13 -4.96 -0.53
N TYR A 192 -0.43 -5.81 -1.29
CA TYR A 192 -0.90 -6.39 -2.54
C TYR A 192 -2.14 -7.27 -2.32
N LEU A 193 -3.20 -6.98 -3.08
CA LEU A 193 -4.38 -7.82 -3.19
C LEU A 193 -4.12 -8.99 -4.14
N ARG A 194 -4.83 -10.11 -3.93
CA ARG A 194 -4.83 -11.22 -4.88
C ARG A 194 -5.72 -10.86 -6.07
N SER A 195 -5.14 -10.18 -7.05
CA SER A 195 -5.80 -9.72 -8.27
C SER A 195 -4.92 -10.04 -9.48
N PRO A 196 -5.51 -10.32 -10.67
CA PRO A 196 -4.76 -10.49 -11.91
C PRO A 196 -3.94 -9.24 -12.29
N LYS A 197 -4.42 -8.06 -11.87
CA LYS A 197 -3.71 -6.80 -11.99
C LYS A 197 -3.05 -6.47 -10.66
N ILE A 198 -1.97 -5.71 -10.72
CA ILE A 198 -1.39 -5.16 -9.50
C ILE A 198 -2.40 -4.19 -8.88
N SER A 199 -2.76 -4.48 -7.64
CA SER A 199 -3.69 -3.67 -6.86
C SER A 199 -3.26 -3.78 -5.41
N VAL A 200 -3.29 -2.65 -4.72
CA VAL A 200 -2.89 -2.54 -3.31
C VAL A 200 -3.97 -1.78 -2.57
N SER A 201 -4.14 -2.11 -1.29
CA SER A 201 -5.14 -1.50 -0.43
C SER A 201 -4.72 -1.69 1.03
N PRO A 202 -5.15 -0.81 1.96
CA PRO A 202 -5.07 -1.05 3.38
C PRO A 202 -6.14 -2.07 3.79
N TYR A 203 -6.05 -2.56 5.01
CA TYR A 203 -6.99 -3.56 5.51
C TYR A 203 -8.33 -2.93 5.93
N CYS A 204 -9.11 -2.46 4.96
CA CYS A 204 -10.45 -1.89 5.15
C CYS A 204 -11.36 -2.19 3.96
N ASN A 205 -12.67 -2.00 4.13
CA ASN A 205 -13.65 -2.04 3.06
C ASN A 205 -14.63 -0.86 3.19
N CYS A 206 -15.53 -0.70 2.22
CA CYS A 206 -16.59 0.32 2.26
C CYS A 206 -17.96 -0.24 2.67
N SER A 207 -17.99 -1.36 3.40
CA SER A 207 -19.22 -1.86 4.02
C SER A 207 -19.74 -0.83 5.03
N ASN A 208 -21.07 -0.70 5.15
CA ASN A 208 -21.73 0.20 6.11
C ASN A 208 -21.39 1.69 5.98
N SER A 209 -20.92 2.15 4.81
CA SER A 209 -20.59 3.56 4.57
C SER A 209 -21.80 4.52 4.65
N GLY A 210 -23.02 3.98 4.73
CA GLY A 210 -24.25 4.77 4.89
C GLY A 210 -24.65 5.14 6.32
N GLN A 211 -23.75 4.97 7.27
CA GLN A 211 -23.85 5.57 8.59
C GLN A 211 -22.58 6.36 8.84
N THR A 212 -22.57 7.63 8.43
CA THR A 212 -21.53 8.57 8.89
C THR A 212 -21.91 9.01 10.32
N PRO A 213 -21.13 8.69 11.36
CA PRO A 213 -21.30 9.35 12.65
C PRO A 213 -20.63 10.72 12.52
N GLY A 214 -21.42 11.79 12.30
CA GLY A 214 -20.92 13.16 12.49
C GLY A 214 -21.30 14.19 11.43
N ARG A 215 -22.60 14.41 11.22
CA ARG A 215 -23.10 15.76 10.93
C ARG A 215 -24.36 16.01 11.77
N VAL A 216 -24.14 16.39 13.02
CA VAL A 216 -25.11 17.05 13.91
C VAL A 216 -24.50 18.39 14.28
#